data_AF-A0A925M7U6-F1
#
_entry.id   AF-A0A925M7U6-F1
#
_cell.length_a   1.000
_cell.length_b   1.000
_cell.length_c   1.000
_cell.angle_alpha   90.00
_cell.angle_beta   90.00
_cell.angle_gamma   90.00
#
_symmetry.space_group_name_H-M   'P 1'
#
loop_
_entity.id
_entity.type
_entity.pdbx_description
1 polymer ?
#
loop_
_entity_poly.entity_id
_entity_poly.type
_entity_poly.pdbx_seq_one_letter_code
_entity_poly.pdbx_strand_id
1 'polypeptide(L)'
;MKRTIATTILLGTLLVGGVTACSQPNTLESPQGNTTPATSQSTDTQPSDRTQKREAMRKQIEAVLTPKQSQQLQAKLQQGARMREAMASLNLTPEQKTKIQNIMKAARAK
;
A
#
# COMPACT_ATOMS: atom_id res chain seq x y z
N MET A 1 41.32 -5.02 11.87
CA MET A 1 41.75 -6.41 11.59
C MET A 1 40.84 -6.96 10.52
N LYS A 2 41.40 -7.25 9.33
CA LYS A 2 40.66 -7.72 8.15
C LYS A 2 40.70 -9.25 8.16
N ARG A 3 39.55 -9.92 8.14
CA ARG A 3 39.46 -11.38 7.96
C ARG A 3 38.70 -11.65 6.68
N THR A 4 39.45 -12.08 5.68
CA THR A 4 38.97 -12.65 4.42
C THR A 4 39.10 -14.16 4.55
N ILE A 5 38.02 -14.92 4.41
CA ILE A 5 38.07 -16.34 4.05
C ILE A 5 36.91 -16.62 3.09
N ALA A 6 37.30 -17.09 1.91
CA ALA A 6 36.43 -17.56 0.84
C ALA A 6 36.05 -19.04 1.08
N THR A 7 34.81 -19.42 0.76
CA THR A 7 34.51 -20.80 0.39
C THR A 7 33.38 -20.86 -0.63
N THR A 8 33.67 -21.56 -1.72
CA THR A 8 32.92 -21.75 -2.96
C THR A 8 31.86 -22.85 -2.90
N ILE A 9 30.73 -22.58 -3.58
CA ILE A 9 29.99 -23.42 -4.55
C ILE A 9 29.55 -24.84 -4.11
N LEU A 10 28.23 -25.09 -4.13
CA LEU A 10 27.71 -26.27 -4.85
C LEU A 10 26.29 -26.10 -5.40
N LEU A 11 26.17 -26.52 -6.66
CA LEU A 11 25.01 -26.65 -7.54
C LEU A 11 23.81 -27.38 -6.91
N GLY A 12 22.61 -26.93 -7.28
CA GLY A 12 21.36 -27.66 -7.09
C GLY A 12 20.27 -27.17 -8.04
N THR A 13 20.36 -27.57 -9.32
CA THR A 13 19.27 -27.48 -10.30
C THR A 13 18.13 -28.43 -9.95
N LEU A 14 16.89 -27.94 -9.92
CA LEU A 14 15.76 -28.71 -10.44
C LEU A 14 14.65 -27.77 -10.94
N LEU A 15 14.56 -27.68 -12.27
CA LEU A 15 13.39 -27.22 -13.01
C LEU A 15 12.39 -28.37 -13.06
N VAL A 16 11.20 -28.20 -12.47
CA VAL A 16 10.02 -28.99 -12.82
C VAL A 16 8.87 -28.01 -13.04
N GLY A 17 8.46 -27.90 -14.30
CA GLY A 17 7.33 -27.11 -14.74
C GLY A 17 6.00 -27.79 -14.46
N GLY A 18 4.94 -26.97 -14.45
CA GLY A 18 3.56 -27.40 -14.56
C GLY A 18 2.80 -26.32 -15.32
N VAL A 19 2.44 -26.61 -16.56
CA VAL A 19 1.63 -25.76 -17.43
C VAL A 19 0.17 -25.79 -16.99
N THR A 20 -0.45 -24.61 -17.02
CA THR A 20 -1.88 -24.37 -16.88
C THR A 20 -2.69 -25.14 -17.91
N ALA A 21 -3.73 -25.86 -17.47
CA ALA A 21 -4.83 -26.29 -18.33
C ALA A 21 -6.16 -26.01 -17.62
N CYS A 22 -6.97 -25.15 -18.24
CA CYS A 22 -8.30 -24.75 -17.81
C CYS A 22 -9.29 -25.91 -17.95
N SER A 23 -10.18 -26.09 -16.98
CA SER A 23 -11.40 -26.87 -17.15
C SER A 23 -12.52 -26.33 -16.25
N GLN A 24 -13.39 -25.50 -16.84
CA GLN A 24 -14.82 -25.40 -16.50
C GLN A 24 -15.50 -26.65 -17.07
N PRO A 25 -16.55 -27.23 -16.44
CA PRO A 25 -17.87 -26.58 -16.39
C PRO A 25 -18.76 -26.94 -15.16
N ASN A 26 -19.75 -26.09 -14.87
CA ASN A 26 -21.19 -26.44 -14.79
C ASN A 26 -22.04 -25.30 -14.18
N THR A 27 -22.85 -24.70 -15.04
CA THR A 27 -24.33 -24.58 -15.00
C THR A 27 -25.04 -23.95 -13.78
N LEU A 28 -25.58 -22.74 -14.04
CA LEU A 28 -26.89 -22.14 -13.66
C LEU A 28 -27.62 -22.60 -12.38
N GLU A 29 -27.85 -21.68 -11.42
CA GLU A 29 -29.18 -21.25 -10.92
C GLU A 29 -29.04 -19.97 -10.03
N SER A 30 -30.04 -19.07 -10.04
CA SER A 30 -30.07 -17.66 -9.57
C SER A 30 -30.66 -17.48 -8.15
N PRO A 31 -30.88 -16.27 -7.54
CA PRO A 31 -30.39 -14.90 -7.82
C PRO A 31 -29.88 -14.12 -6.56
N GLN A 32 -29.36 -12.90 -6.80
CA GLN A 32 -29.19 -11.78 -5.86
C GLN A 32 -28.10 -11.82 -4.77
N GLY A 33 -27.10 -10.96 -4.98
CA GLY A 33 -26.18 -10.51 -3.94
C GLY A 33 -25.05 -9.68 -4.53
N ASN A 34 -25.33 -8.42 -4.88
CA ASN A 34 -24.35 -7.44 -5.35
C ASN A 34 -23.15 -7.37 -4.39
N THR A 35 -22.09 -8.11 -4.67
CA THR A 35 -20.77 -7.88 -4.08
C THR A 35 -19.79 -7.86 -5.23
N THR A 36 -19.65 -6.68 -5.84
CA THR A 36 -18.45 -6.36 -6.59
C THR A 36 -17.35 -6.17 -5.55
N PRO A 37 -16.35 -7.08 -5.41
CA PRO A 37 -15.10 -6.61 -4.86
C PRO A 37 -14.53 -5.72 -5.95
N ALA A 38 -14.68 -4.41 -5.78
CA ALA A 38 -13.86 -3.43 -6.49
C ALA A 38 -12.42 -3.62 -5.98
N THR A 39 -11.80 -4.73 -6.37
CA THR A 39 -10.36 -4.91 -6.35
C THR A 39 -9.84 -3.83 -7.26
N SER A 40 -9.46 -2.70 -6.67
CA SER A 40 -8.75 -1.64 -7.34
C SER A 40 -7.37 -2.18 -7.73
N GLN A 41 -7.33 -3.05 -8.74
CA GLN A 41 -6.15 -3.33 -9.52
C GLN A 41 -5.86 -2.05 -10.29
N SER A 42 -5.16 -1.12 -9.65
CA SER A 42 -4.46 -0.09 -10.38
C SER A 42 -3.22 -0.74 -11.00
N THR A 43 -3.41 -1.21 -12.23
CA THR A 43 -2.42 -1.54 -13.24
C THR A 43 -1.21 -0.60 -13.22
N ASP A 44 -0.04 -1.23 -13.39
CA ASP A 44 1.26 -0.71 -13.79
C ASP A 44 1.57 0.77 -13.57
N THR A 45 2.32 1.05 -12.50
CA THR A 45 3.35 2.10 -12.56
C THR A 45 4.44 1.73 -11.55
N GLN A 46 5.66 1.67 -12.06
CA GLN A 46 6.96 1.63 -11.37
C GLN A 46 6.86 1.81 -9.83
N PRO A 47 7.21 0.78 -9.02
CA PRO A 47 7.04 0.81 -7.56
C PRO A 47 7.76 1.98 -6.86
N SER A 48 8.77 2.59 -7.51
CA SER A 48 9.48 3.78 -7.04
C SER A 48 8.59 5.00 -6.91
N ASP A 49 7.82 5.32 -7.95
CA ASP A 49 7.19 6.64 -8.08
C ASP A 49 5.97 6.75 -7.18
N ARG A 50 5.22 5.65 -7.04
CA ARG A 50 4.06 5.58 -6.15
C ARG A 50 4.49 5.67 -4.69
N THR A 51 5.60 5.04 -4.33
CA THR A 51 6.14 5.08 -2.96
C THR A 51 6.62 6.49 -2.63
N GLN A 52 7.41 7.10 -3.52
CA GLN A 52 7.88 8.48 -3.35
C GLN A 52 6.73 9.48 -3.23
N LYS A 53 5.69 9.37 -4.07
CA LYS A 53 4.50 10.23 -3.97
C LYS A 53 3.76 10.05 -2.64
N ARG A 54 3.64 8.82 -2.15
CA ARG A 54 3.03 8.54 -0.84
C ARG A 54 3.84 9.12 0.31
N GLU A 55 5.16 9.03 0.26
CA GLU A 55 6.05 9.61 1.26
C GLU A 55 6.02 11.13 1.25
N ALA A 56 6.06 11.76 0.07
CA ALA A 56 5.96 13.21 -0.07
C ALA A 56 4.62 13.73 0.48
N MET A 57 3.51 13.07 0.12
CA MET A 57 2.18 13.38 0.66
C MET A 57 2.15 13.21 2.18
N ARG A 58 2.74 12.14 2.71
CA ARG A 58 2.81 11.90 4.16
C ARG A 58 3.54 13.03 4.88
N LYS A 59 4.71 13.47 4.39
CA LYS A 59 5.46 14.59 4.98
C LYS A 59 4.66 15.89 5.00
N GLN A 60 3.93 16.18 3.92
CA GLN A 60 3.04 17.35 3.86
C GLN A 60 1.89 17.26 4.87
N ILE A 61 1.33 16.07 5.07
CA ILE A 61 0.29 15.84 6.08
C ILE A 61 0.87 16.05 7.49
N GLU A 62 2.03 15.47 7.79
CA GLU A 62 2.69 15.61 9.10
C GLU A 62 2.98 17.08 9.47
N ALA A 63 3.28 17.93 8.48
CA ALA A 63 3.47 19.38 8.68
C ALA A 63 2.19 20.13 9.11
N VAL A 64 1.01 19.57 8.87
CA VAL A 64 -0.29 20.14 9.27
C VAL A 64 -0.76 19.59 10.62
N LEU A 65 -0.17 18.48 11.06
CA LEU A 65 -0.51 17.83 12.33
C LEU A 65 0.28 18.44 13.49
N THR A 66 -0.30 18.35 14.68
CA THR A 66 0.47 18.58 15.91
C THR A 66 1.49 17.45 16.11
N PRO A 67 2.56 17.66 16.90
CA PRO A 67 3.54 16.61 17.18
C PRO A 67 2.92 15.32 17.72
N LYS A 68 1.92 15.45 18.61
CA LYS A 68 1.20 14.31 19.19
C LYS A 68 0.37 13.55 18.13
N GLN A 69 -0.33 14.26 17.24
CA GLN A 69 -1.10 13.63 16.16
C GLN A 69 -0.18 12.96 15.13
N SER A 70 0.98 13.55 14.84
CA SER A 70 1.99 12.95 13.95
C SER A 70 2.53 11.64 14.50
N GLN A 71 2.86 11.59 15.80
CA GLN A 71 3.27 10.35 16.47
C GLN A 71 2.18 9.27 16.41
N GLN A 72 0.92 9.63 16.67
CA GLN A 72 -0.21 8.71 16.58
C GLN A 72 -0.40 8.18 15.15
N LEU A 73 -0.26 9.05 14.15
CA LEU A 73 -0.31 8.65 12.74
C LEU A 73 0.79 7.64 12.42
N GLN A 74 2.04 7.95 12.79
CA GLN A 74 3.19 7.10 12.54
C GLN A 74 3.05 5.73 13.22
N ALA A 75 2.61 5.69 14.48
CA ALA A 75 2.40 4.45 15.21
C ALA A 75 1.36 3.56 14.50
N LYS A 76 0.24 4.13 14.04
CA LYS A 76 -0.79 3.36 13.32
C LYS A 76 -0.32 2.85 11.97
N LEU A 77 0.47 3.64 11.25
CA LEU A 77 1.08 3.22 9.99
C LEU A 77 2.09 2.07 10.22
N GLN A 78 2.88 2.12 11.29
CA GLN A 78 3.79 1.04 11.68
C GLN A 78 3.04 -0.24 12.06
N GLN A 79 1.84 -0.11 12.63
CA GLN A 79 0.93 -1.23 12.91
C GLN A 79 0.23 -1.77 11.65
N GLY A 80 0.51 -1.22 10.46
CA GLY A 80 -0.05 -1.67 9.19
C GLY A 80 -1.40 -1.04 8.84
N ALA A 81 -1.91 -0.08 9.62
CA ALA A 81 -3.14 0.62 9.28
C ALA A 81 -2.99 1.40 7.97
N ARG A 82 -4.08 1.50 7.19
CA ARG A 82 -4.06 2.32 5.98
C ARG A 82 -4.02 3.79 6.35
N MET A 83 -3.34 4.62 5.55
CA MET A 83 -3.23 6.08 5.79
C MET A 83 -4.58 6.76 6.06
N ARG A 84 -5.61 6.39 5.30
CA ARG A 84 -6.96 6.94 5.47
C ARG A 84 -7.59 6.56 6.81
N GLU A 85 -7.42 5.31 7.24
CA GLU A 85 -7.92 4.82 8.54
C GLU A 85 -7.16 5.46 9.69
N ALA A 86 -5.84 5.51 9.59
CA ALA A 86 -4.98 6.12 10.59
C ALA A 86 -5.34 7.61 10.79
N MET A 87 -5.54 8.37 9.71
CA MET A 87 -6.01 9.76 9.80
C MET A 87 -7.43 9.91 10.35
N ALA A 88 -8.37 9.03 9.97
CA ALA A 88 -9.75 9.09 10.44
C ALA A 88 -9.85 8.90 11.96
N SER A 89 -8.87 8.21 12.55
CA SER A 89 -8.78 7.99 13.98
C SER A 89 -8.10 9.11 14.78
N LEU A 90 -7.61 10.15 14.10
CA LEU A 90 -7.03 11.33 14.74
C LEU A 90 -8.12 12.36 15.02
N ASN A 91 -8.02 13.05 16.16
CA ASN A 91 -8.87 14.19 16.49
C ASN A 91 -8.41 15.44 15.71
N LEU A 92 -8.68 15.47 14.41
CA LEU A 92 -8.30 16.57 13.51
C LEU A 92 -9.29 17.74 13.62
N THR A 93 -8.78 18.97 13.65
CA THR A 93 -9.62 20.17 13.55
C THR A 93 -10.22 20.30 12.15
N PRO A 94 -11.32 21.06 11.97
CA PRO A 94 -11.89 21.30 10.63
C PRO A 94 -10.86 21.88 9.65
N GLU A 95 -10.02 22.82 10.10
CA GLU A 95 -8.98 23.41 9.27
C GLU A 95 -7.92 22.39 8.84
N GLN A 96 -7.47 21.52 9.76
CA GLN A 96 -6.52 20.45 9.45
C GLN A 96 -7.10 19.48 8.43
N LYS A 97 -8.38 19.10 8.58
CA LYS A 97 -9.08 18.22 7.63
C LYS A 97 -9.09 18.81 6.23
N THR A 98 -9.42 20.10 6.09
CA THR A 98 -9.43 20.80 4.80
C THR A 98 -8.04 20.84 4.15
N LYS A 99 -7.01 21.21 4.92
CA LYS A 99 -5.61 21.24 4.43
C LYS A 99 -5.16 19.87 3.95
N ILE A 100 -5.41 18.82 4.74
CA ILE A 100 -5.07 17.44 4.39
C ILE A 100 -5.83 16.97 3.16
N GLN A 101 -7.11 17.29 3.03
CA GLN A 101 -7.90 16.95 1.86
C GLN A 101 -7.32 17.60 0.60
N ASN A 102 -6.87 18.85 0.68
CA ASN A 102 -6.23 19.55 -0.43
C ASN A 102 -4.90 18.90 -0.83
N ILE A 103 -4.06 18.51 0.15
CA ILE A 103 -2.83 17.75 -0.10
C ILE A 103 -3.14 16.43 -0.81
N MET A 104 -4.14 15.68 -0.33
CA MET A 104 -4.54 14.41 -0.94
C MET A 104 -5.10 14.58 -2.36
N LYS A 105 -5.86 15.65 -2.61
CA LYS A 105 -6.36 15.98 -3.95
C LYS A 105 -5.21 16.34 -4.88
N ALA A 106 -4.29 17.20 -4.44
CA ALA A 106 -3.12 17.60 -5.23
C ALA A 106 -2.23 16.41 -5.59
N ALA A 107 -2.03 15.47 -4.66
CA ALA A 107 -1.25 14.27 -4.93
C ALA A 107 -1.95 13.24 -5.85
N ARG A 108 -3.27 13.38 -6.05
CA ARG A 108 -4.08 12.55 -6.97
C ARG A 108 -4.28 13.19 -8.33
N ALA A 109 -4.31 14.52 -8.39
CA ALA A 109 -4.35 15.26 -9.63
C ALA A 109 -3.06 14.95 -10.40
N LYS A 110 -3.22 14.21 -11.49
CA LYS A 110 -2.16 13.82 -12.42
C LYS A 110 -2.54 14.39 -13.77
#